data_AF-A0A3B0Q6J8-F1
#
_entry.id   AF-A0A3B0Q6J8-F1
#
_cell.length_a   1.000
_cell.length_b   1.000
_cell.length_c   1.000
_cell.angle_alpha   90.00
_cell.angle_beta   90.00
_cell.angle_gamma   90.00
#
_symmetry.space_group_name_H-M   'P 1'
#
loop_
_entity.id
_entity.type
_entity.pdbx_description
1 polymer ?
#
loop_
_entity_poly.entity_id
_entity_poly.type
_entity_poly.pdbx_seq_one_letter_code
_entity_poly.pdbx_strand_id
1 'polypeptide(L)'
;MQIRFQTTEDFDNAVGNFPRKCQMLFPRDDEGLWDISSDWDLMKSNALKNSALAALPLIGSIMGLIKLFSVWSVNLRGESKRKILAYTITGLMEFCGLGIVTLVLKILCLFFKIIFTACKSISSRIRREQILPEYPQDGSSTRTGLLFS
;
A
#
# COMPACT_ATOMS: atom_id res chain seq x y z
N MET A 1 -27.99 -2.91 16.06
CA MET A 1 -26.60 -3.33 15.84
C MET A 1 -25.76 -2.72 16.95
N GLN A 2 -25.14 -3.53 17.82
CA GLN A 2 -24.45 -3.04 19.02
C GLN A 2 -22.97 -2.80 18.74
N ILE A 3 -22.52 -1.57 18.97
CA ILE A 3 -21.10 -1.25 19.07
C ILE A 3 -20.57 -1.97 20.32
N ARG A 4 -19.57 -2.84 20.16
CA ARG A 4 -19.07 -3.68 21.26
C ARG A 4 -17.95 -3.01 22.05
N PHE A 5 -17.20 -2.09 21.43
CA PHE A 5 -16.08 -1.37 22.04
C PHE A 5 -16.24 0.13 21.83
N GLN A 6 -16.06 0.91 22.90
CA GLN A 6 -16.19 2.37 22.82
C GLN A 6 -14.95 3.01 22.22
N THR A 7 -13.77 2.45 22.49
CA THR A 7 -12.47 2.93 22.00
C THR A 7 -11.74 1.88 21.16
N THR A 8 -10.76 2.33 20.41
CA THR A 8 -9.85 1.49 19.63
C THR A 8 -8.95 0.66 20.55
N GLU A 9 -8.51 1.25 21.67
CA GLU A 9 -7.69 0.59 22.70
C GLU A 9 -8.42 -0.59 23.35
N ASP A 10 -9.73 -0.47 23.60
CA ASP A 10 -10.54 -1.56 24.16
C ASP A 10 -10.56 -2.77 23.20
N PHE A 11 -10.62 -2.49 21.90
CA PHE A 11 -10.59 -3.52 20.86
C PHE A 11 -9.20 -4.16 20.75
N ASP A 12 -8.14 -3.35 20.75
CA ASP A 12 -6.77 -3.87 20.66
C ASP A 12 -6.40 -4.72 21.88
N ASN A 13 -6.79 -4.31 23.09
CA ASN A 13 -6.64 -5.11 24.30
C ASN A 13 -7.41 -6.44 24.22
N ALA A 14 -8.62 -6.44 23.66
CA ALA A 14 -9.41 -7.66 23.47
C ALA A 14 -8.76 -8.62 22.45
N VAL A 15 -8.16 -8.07 21.39
CA VAL A 15 -7.47 -8.82 20.33
C VAL A 15 -6.03 -9.21 20.75
N GLY A 16 -5.44 -8.52 21.72
CA GLY A 16 -4.08 -8.74 22.24
C GLY A 16 -3.85 -10.15 22.80
N ASN A 17 -4.92 -10.83 23.21
CA ASN A 17 -4.87 -12.23 23.68
C ASN A 17 -4.75 -13.27 22.54
N PHE A 18 -4.92 -12.87 21.28
CA PHE A 18 -4.72 -13.75 20.13
C PHE A 18 -3.23 -13.87 19.77
N PRO A 19 -2.80 -14.95 19.10
CA PRO A 19 -1.45 -15.07 18.59
C PRO A 19 -1.08 -13.89 17.69
N ARG A 20 0.18 -13.41 17.76
CA ARG A 20 0.67 -12.28 16.94
C ARG A 20 0.36 -12.38 15.44
N LYS A 21 0.34 -13.59 14.89
CA LYS A 21 -0.02 -13.83 13.47
C LYS A 21 -1.48 -13.49 13.18
N CYS A 22 -2.38 -13.69 14.15
CA CYS A 22 -3.79 -13.39 14.02
C CYS A 22 -4.09 -11.92 14.31
N GLN A 23 -3.31 -11.26 15.16
CA GLN A 23 -3.42 -9.81 15.40
C GLN A 23 -3.26 -9.03 14.08
N MET A 24 -2.33 -9.44 13.21
CA MET A 24 -2.13 -8.86 11.87
C MET A 24 -3.29 -9.05 10.88
N LEU A 25 -4.33 -9.83 11.24
CA LEU A 25 -5.54 -9.98 10.42
C LEU A 25 -6.53 -8.85 10.67
N PHE A 26 -6.45 -8.21 11.83
CA PHE A 26 -7.31 -7.08 12.20
C PHE A 26 -6.68 -5.81 11.64
N PRO A 27 -7.35 -5.09 10.72
CA PRO A 27 -6.80 -3.89 10.08
C PRO A 27 -6.90 -2.65 11.00
N ARG A 28 -6.45 -2.79 12.25
CA ARG A 28 -6.58 -1.77 13.30
C ARG A 28 -5.47 -1.93 14.34
N ASP A 29 -4.98 -0.80 14.84
CA ASP A 29 -4.07 -0.67 15.98
C ASP A 29 -4.66 0.31 17.01
N ASP A 30 -3.89 0.71 18.03
CA ASP A 30 -4.25 1.70 19.04
C ASP A 30 -4.61 3.08 18.46
N GLU A 31 -4.02 3.45 17.30
CA GLU A 31 -4.29 4.71 16.61
C GLU A 31 -5.55 4.68 15.72
N GLY A 32 -6.06 3.49 15.35
CA GLY A 32 -7.29 3.35 14.56
C GLY A 32 -7.14 2.42 13.36
N LEU A 33 -7.98 2.62 12.33
CA LEU A 33 -7.87 1.87 11.08
C LEU A 33 -6.56 2.17 10.34
N TRP A 34 -5.82 1.10 10.03
CA TRP A 34 -4.61 1.18 9.21
C TRP A 34 -4.88 1.88 7.89
N ASP A 35 -3.86 2.57 7.37
CA ASP A 35 -3.99 3.13 6.03
C ASP A 35 -4.19 2.03 4.98
N ILE A 36 -5.01 2.31 3.96
CA ILE A 36 -5.38 1.33 2.91
C ILE A 36 -4.12 0.82 2.21
N SER A 37 -3.13 1.69 2.08
CA SER A 37 -1.81 1.37 1.51
C SER A 37 -1.12 0.21 2.24
N SER A 38 -1.33 0.01 3.54
CA SER A 38 -0.68 -1.07 4.28
C SER A 38 -1.20 -2.46 3.95
N ASP A 39 -2.49 -2.61 3.63
CA ASP A 39 -3.09 -3.90 3.24
C ASP A 39 -3.06 -4.14 1.71
N TRP A 40 -3.02 -3.06 0.92
CA TRP A 40 -3.03 -3.12 -0.55
C TRP A 40 -1.64 -3.15 -1.18
N ASP A 41 -0.60 -2.75 -0.46
CA ASP A 41 0.75 -2.76 -0.99
C ASP A 41 1.40 -4.14 -0.89
N LEU A 42 1.32 -4.89 -2.00
CA LEU A 42 1.91 -6.22 -2.14
C LEU A 42 3.44 -6.24 -2.01
N MET A 43 4.13 -5.10 -2.00
CA MET A 43 5.57 -5.06 -1.70
C MET A 43 5.85 -5.46 -0.25
N LYS A 44 4.88 -5.32 0.66
CA LYS A 44 5.02 -5.77 2.05
C LYS A 44 4.76 -7.28 2.12
N SER A 45 5.74 -8.03 2.65
CA SER A 45 5.66 -9.49 2.82
C SER A 45 4.39 -9.95 3.55
N ASN A 46 3.94 -9.19 4.57
CA ASN A 46 2.75 -9.51 5.34
C ASN A 46 1.46 -9.29 4.51
N ALA A 47 1.38 -8.20 3.74
CA ALA A 47 0.24 -7.93 2.87
C ALA A 47 0.11 -8.96 1.74
N LEU A 48 1.25 -9.43 1.20
CA LEU A 48 1.28 -10.52 0.22
C LEU A 48 0.77 -11.84 0.81
N LYS A 49 1.27 -12.22 1.99
CA LYS A 49 0.81 -13.44 2.69
C LYS A 49 -0.67 -13.39 3.02
N ASN A 50 -1.13 -12.26 3.56
CA ASN A 50 -2.55 -12.08 3.88
C ASN A 50 -3.43 -12.12 2.63
N SER A 51 -2.98 -11.51 1.53
CA SER A 51 -3.72 -11.56 0.26
C SER A 51 -3.74 -12.97 -0.33
N ALA A 52 -2.64 -13.72 -0.27
CA ALA A 52 -2.58 -15.11 -0.73
C ALA A 52 -3.48 -16.04 0.10
N LEU A 53 -3.53 -15.84 1.42
CA LEU A 53 -4.46 -16.55 2.31
C LEU A 53 -5.91 -16.17 2.01
N ALA A 54 -6.19 -14.89 1.74
CA ALA A 54 -7.52 -14.42 1.39
C ALA A 54 -8.00 -14.96 0.03
N ALA A 55 -7.09 -15.35 -0.86
CA ALA A 55 -7.45 -15.96 -2.14
C ALA A 55 -8.05 -17.36 -1.99
N LEU A 56 -7.80 -18.06 -0.88
CA LEU A 56 -8.47 -19.32 -0.59
C LEU A 56 -9.91 -19.02 -0.14
N PRO A 57 -10.96 -19.54 -0.79
CA PRO A 57 -12.33 -19.10 -0.58
C PRO A 57 -12.77 -19.19 0.89
N LEU A 58 -12.44 -20.28 1.58
CA LEU A 58 -12.84 -20.49 2.98
C LEU A 58 -12.07 -19.58 3.96
N ILE A 59 -10.77 -19.41 3.75
CA ILE A 59 -9.91 -18.56 4.60
C ILE A 59 -10.18 -17.08 4.31
N GLY A 60 -10.37 -16.73 3.04
CA GLY A 60 -10.81 -15.42 2.57
C GLY A 60 -12.14 -15.01 3.16
N SER A 61 -13.12 -15.93 3.24
CA SER A 61 -14.38 -15.64 3.91
C SER A 61 -14.19 -15.29 5.38
N ILE A 62 -13.37 -16.06 6.11
CA ILE A 62 -13.05 -15.80 7.52
C ILE A 62 -12.31 -14.48 7.68
N MET A 63 -11.31 -14.20 6.83
CA MET A 63 -10.57 -12.95 6.81
C MET A 63 -11.46 -11.73 6.53
N GLY A 64 -12.35 -11.84 5.54
CA GLY A 64 -13.31 -10.78 5.21
C GLY A 64 -14.26 -10.50 6.36
N LEU A 65 -14.71 -11.55 7.07
CA LEU A 65 -15.53 -11.41 8.27
C LEU A 65 -14.75 -10.74 9.41
N ILE A 66 -13.48 -11.09 9.63
CA ILE A 66 -12.61 -10.45 10.62
C ILE A 66 -12.46 -8.95 10.32
N LYS A 67 -12.22 -8.58 9.06
CA LYS A 67 -12.12 -7.17 8.63
C LYS A 67 -13.42 -6.41 8.87
N LEU A 68 -14.56 -6.99 8.46
CA LEU A 68 -15.88 -6.42 8.69
C LEU A 68 -16.18 -6.25 10.18
N PHE A 69 -15.90 -7.27 10.98
CA PHE A 69 -16.07 -7.23 12.43
C PHE A 69 -15.21 -6.12 13.04
N SER A 70 -13.94 -6.03 12.66
CA SER A 70 -13.03 -4.97 13.12
C SER A 70 -13.59 -3.59 12.84
N VAL A 71 -14.04 -3.33 11.60
CA VAL A 71 -14.58 -2.03 11.21
C VAL A 71 -15.87 -1.70 11.97
N TRP A 72 -16.75 -2.68 12.19
CA TRP A 72 -18.09 -2.45 12.75
C TRP A 72 -18.13 -2.54 14.28
N SER A 73 -17.10 -3.09 14.93
CA SER A 73 -17.12 -3.36 16.38
C SER A 73 -16.71 -2.15 17.24
N VAL A 74 -16.12 -1.09 16.66
CA VAL A 74 -15.66 0.11 17.38
C VAL A 74 -16.38 1.35 16.86
N ASN A 75 -16.60 2.32 17.75
CA ASN A 75 -17.21 3.59 17.39
C ASN A 75 -16.31 4.40 16.44
N LEU A 76 -16.84 4.74 15.26
CA LEU A 76 -16.10 5.37 14.14
C LEU A 76 -15.90 6.89 14.31
N ARG A 77 -16.06 7.42 15.53
CA ARG A 77 -15.97 8.86 15.83
C ARG A 77 -14.53 9.35 15.66
N GLY A 78 -14.18 9.79 14.45
CA GLY A 78 -12.88 10.40 14.13
C GLY A 78 -12.18 9.78 12.91
N GLU A 79 -12.65 8.63 12.43
CA GLU A 79 -12.01 7.95 11.31
C GLU A 79 -12.49 8.47 9.94
N SER A 80 -11.58 8.45 8.97
CA SER A 80 -11.88 8.85 7.60
C SER A 80 -12.91 7.90 6.97
N LYS A 81 -14.08 8.44 6.61
CA LYS A 81 -15.18 7.70 5.93
C LYS A 81 -14.70 6.90 4.72
N ARG A 82 -13.67 7.39 4.01
CA ARG A 82 -13.07 6.71 2.86
C ARG A 82 -12.37 5.41 3.25
N LYS A 83 -11.64 5.40 4.37
CA LYS A 83 -10.97 4.19 4.89
C LYS A 83 -11.99 3.13 5.29
N ILE A 84 -12.99 3.55 6.07
CA ILE A 84 -14.08 2.68 6.54
C ILE A 84 -14.78 2.01 5.36
N LEU A 85 -15.15 2.80 4.35
CA LEU A 85 -15.82 2.29 3.14
C LEU A 85 -14.92 1.32 2.37
N ALA A 86 -13.63 1.63 2.19
CA ALA A 86 -12.69 0.77 1.50
C ALA A 86 -12.52 -0.59 2.21
N TYR A 87 -12.34 -0.61 3.53
CA TYR A 87 -12.23 -1.85 4.28
C TYR A 87 -13.54 -2.62 4.36
N THR A 88 -14.68 -1.93 4.40
CA THR A 88 -16.00 -2.59 4.37
C THR A 88 -16.22 -3.27 3.02
N ILE A 89 -15.93 -2.59 1.90
CA ILE A 89 -16.05 -3.18 0.55
C ILE A 89 -15.06 -4.32 0.37
N THR A 90 -13.80 -4.14 0.77
CA THR A 90 -12.76 -5.17 0.66
C THR A 90 -13.14 -6.39 1.51
N GLY A 91 -13.56 -6.17 2.76
CA GLY A 91 -14.00 -7.22 3.67
C GLY A 91 -15.24 -7.94 3.15
N LEU A 92 -16.19 -7.24 2.52
CA LEU A 92 -17.37 -7.87 1.90
C LEU A 92 -17.00 -8.72 0.68
N MET A 93 -16.11 -8.23 -0.18
CA MET A 93 -15.63 -9.01 -1.33
C MET A 93 -14.87 -10.26 -0.88
N GLU A 94 -13.96 -10.14 0.09
CA GLU A 94 -13.25 -11.29 0.67
C GLU A 94 -14.24 -12.25 1.36
N PHE A 95 -15.22 -11.72 2.10
CA PHE A 95 -16.27 -12.50 2.76
C PHE A 95 -17.08 -13.35 1.78
N CYS A 96 -17.48 -12.77 0.65
CA CYS A 96 -18.21 -13.45 -0.42
C CYS A 96 -17.38 -14.51 -1.17
N GLY A 97 -16.16 -14.81 -0.73
CA GLY A 97 -15.27 -15.76 -1.40
C GLY A 97 -14.65 -15.20 -2.69
N LEU A 98 -14.82 -13.90 -2.96
CA LEU A 98 -14.20 -13.21 -4.10
C LEU A 98 -12.78 -12.73 -3.77
N GLY A 99 -12.10 -13.40 -2.83
CA GLY A 99 -10.72 -13.08 -2.44
C GLY A 99 -9.73 -13.17 -3.60
N ILE A 100 -10.00 -14.00 -4.60
CA ILE A 100 -9.24 -14.03 -5.86
C ILE A 100 -9.40 -12.72 -6.63
N VAL A 101 -10.62 -12.17 -6.70
CA VAL A 101 -10.89 -10.91 -7.40
C VAL A 101 -10.19 -9.75 -6.69
N THR A 102 -10.21 -9.72 -5.35
CA THR A 102 -9.50 -8.70 -4.59
C THR A 102 -7.99 -8.82 -4.77
N LEU A 103 -7.44 -10.03 -4.84
CA LEU A 103 -6.01 -10.26 -5.14
C LEU A 103 -5.65 -9.76 -6.55
N VAL A 104 -6.46 -10.07 -7.57
CA VAL A 104 -6.27 -9.56 -8.94
C VAL A 104 -6.27 -8.02 -8.95
N LEU A 105 -7.19 -7.40 -8.24
CA LEU A 105 -7.27 -5.94 -8.16
C LEU A 105 -6.05 -5.32 -7.46
N LYS A 106 -5.53 -5.97 -6.40
CA LYS A 106 -4.27 -5.56 -5.74
C LYS A 106 -3.08 -5.66 -6.69
N ILE A 107 -2.98 -6.72 -7.50
CA ILE A 107 -1.93 -6.87 -8.53
C ILE A 107 -2.01 -5.72 -9.55
N LEU A 108 -3.21 -5.40 -10.03
CA LEU A 108 -3.41 -4.30 -10.97
C LEU A 108 -2.97 -2.95 -10.35
N CYS A 109 -3.35 -2.68 -9.10
CA CYS A 109 -2.90 -1.47 -8.39
C CYS A 109 -1.38 -1.39 -8.26
N LEU A 110 -0.71 -2.51 -7.94
CA LEU A 110 0.76 -2.56 -7.89
C LEU A 110 1.36 -2.25 -9.26
N PHE A 111 0.81 -2.85 -10.32
CA PHE A 111 1.26 -2.64 -11.70
C PHE A 111 1.15 -1.17 -12.12
N PHE A 112 0.01 -0.52 -11.86
CA PHE A 112 -0.16 0.92 -12.11
C PHE A 112 0.81 1.79 -11.31
N LYS A 113 1.08 1.45 -10.04
CA LYS A 113 2.08 2.15 -9.21
C LYS A 113 3.48 2.08 -9.82
N ILE A 114 3.88 0.91 -10.30
CA ILE A 114 5.19 0.70 -10.92
C ILE A 114 5.28 1.52 -12.21
N ILE A 115 4.27 1.46 -13.09
CA ILE A 115 4.24 2.23 -14.33
C ILE A 115 4.31 3.73 -14.03
N PHE A 116 3.49 4.23 -13.11
CA PHE A 116 3.46 5.65 -12.77
C PHE A 116 4.81 6.12 -12.21
N THR A 117 5.46 5.30 -11.39
CA THR A 117 6.79 5.59 -10.84
C THR A 117 7.86 5.60 -11.94
N ALA A 118 7.81 4.64 -12.87
CA ALA A 118 8.68 4.61 -14.03
C ALA A 118 8.49 5.87 -14.90
N CYS A 119 7.24 6.21 -15.25
CA CYS A 119 6.89 7.40 -16.03
C CYS A 119 7.33 8.70 -15.34
N LYS A 120 7.12 8.82 -14.03
CA LYS A 120 7.58 9.98 -13.25
C LYS A 120 9.10 10.07 -13.24
N SER A 121 9.81 8.94 -13.10
CA SER A 121 11.26 8.91 -13.14
C SER A 121 11.82 9.37 -14.50
N ILE A 122 11.21 8.92 -15.60
CA ILE A 122 11.57 9.29 -16.98
C ILE A 122 11.32 10.79 -17.20
N SER A 123 10.13 11.28 -16.82
CA SER A 123 9.80 12.71 -16.90
C SER A 123 10.77 13.59 -16.10
N SER A 124 11.19 13.13 -14.91
CA SER A 124 12.17 13.83 -14.07
C SER A 124 13.60 13.80 -14.63
N ARG A 125 13.96 12.76 -15.40
CA ARG A 125 15.26 12.68 -16.08
C ARG A 125 15.29 13.64 -17.27
N ILE A 126 14.27 13.61 -18.12
CA ILE A 126 14.13 14.53 -19.27
C ILE A 126 14.18 15.99 -18.82
N ARG A 127 13.48 16.33 -17.72
CA ARG A 127 13.53 17.69 -17.16
C ARG A 127 14.93 18.09 -16.67
N ARG A 128 15.73 17.15 -16.15
CA ARG A 128 17.10 17.46 -15.68
C ARG A 128 18.07 17.67 -16.83
N GLU A 129 17.94 16.93 -17.93
CA GLU A 129 18.82 17.09 -19.09
C GLU A 129 18.59 18.41 -19.83
N GLN A 130 17.37 18.98 -19.80
CA GLN A 130 17.10 20.29 -20.40
C GLN A 130 17.56 21.50 -19.56
N ILE A 131 17.95 21.31 -18.30
CA ILE A 131 18.33 22.42 -17.38
C ILE A 131 19.85 22.57 -17.24
N LEU A 132 20.67 21.67 -17.80
CA LEU A 132 22.12 21.88 -17.86
C LEU A 132 22.43 22.72 -19.12
N PRO A 133 22.80 24.01 -19.00
CA PRO A 133 23.26 24.76 -20.17
C PRO A 133 24.51 24.07 -20.71
N GLU A 134 24.48 23.78 -22.00
CA GLU A 134 25.62 23.35 -22.79
C GLU A 134 26.75 24.36 -22.57
N TYR A 135 27.78 23.94 -21.82
CA TYR A 135 28.93 24.81 -21.55
C TYR A 135 29.63 25.05 -22.90
N PRO A 136 29.89 26.30 -23.31
CA PRO A 136 30.59 26.55 -24.56
C PRO A 136 31.97 25.89 -24.47
N GLN A 137 32.26 24.98 -25.41
CA GLN A 137 33.65 24.66 -25.72
C GLN A 137 34.26 25.88 -26.42
N ASP A 138 34.78 26.80 -25.62
CA ASP A 138 35.66 27.84 -26.14
C ASP A 138 37.02 27.20 -26.41
N GLY A 139 37.38 27.17 -27.70
CA GLY A 139 38.65 26.68 -28.16
C GLY A 139 39.75 27.72 -27.95
N SER A 140 40.91 27.30 -27.47
CA SER A 140 42.21 27.66 -28.05
C SER A 140 43.36 27.25 -27.13
N SER A 141 44.16 26.28 -27.57
CA SER A 141 45.62 26.48 -27.57
C SER A 141 46.24 25.48 -28.55
N THR A 142 46.20 25.87 -29.81
CA THR A 142 47.15 25.39 -30.82
C THR A 142 48.54 25.84 -30.37
N ARG A 143 49.29 24.98 -29.67
CA ARG A 143 50.74 25.12 -29.56
C ARG A 143 51.38 24.32 -30.67
N THR A 144 51.73 25.09 -31.68
CA THR A 144 52.50 24.80 -32.88
C THR A 144 53.75 23.98 -32.58
N GLY A 145 54.07 23.13 -33.56
CA GLY A 145 55.15 22.17 -33.53
C GLY A 145 56.53 22.78 -33.36
N LEU A 146 57.32 22.09 -32.53
CA LEU A 146 58.73 21.85 -32.74
C LEU A 146 58.96 21.27 -34.14
N LEU A 147 59.68 21.97 -35.02
CA LEU A 147 60.41 21.36 -36.12
C LEU A 147 61.71 22.10 -36.38
N PHE A 148 62.78 21.29 -36.37
CA PHE A 148 64.14 21.52 -36.80
C PHE A 148 64.23 22.25 -38.15
N SER A 149 65.11 23.24 -38.30
CA SER A 149 66.46 23.05 -38.87
C SER A 149 67.23 24.38 -38.96
#